data_AF-A0A4Q7UED6-F1
#
_entry.id   AF-A0A4Q7UED6-F1
#
_cell.length_a   1.000
_cell.length_b   1.000
_cell.length_c   1.000
_cell.angle_alpha   90.00
_cell.angle_beta   90.00
_cell.angle_gamma   90.00
#
_symmetry.space_group_name_H-M   'P 1'
#
loop_
_entity.id
_entity.type
_entity.pdbx_description
1 polymer ?
#
loop_
_entity_poly.entity_id
_entity_poly.type
_entity_poly.pdbx_seq_one_letter_code
_entity_poly.pdbx_strand_id
1 'polypeptide(L)'
;MTSETRKKTYEGQKITVTFEAGRCWHAAECVRGLPEVFDTGQRPWIRPDGAEAERLAEVVRRCPSGALQYKLVDGGADTHHPHLADIEV
;
A
#
# COMPACT_ATOMS: atom_id res chain seq x y z
N MET A 1 -23.91 10.52 -14.85
CA MET A 1 -23.76 10.54 -13.38
C MET A 1 -22.36 10.04 -13.06
N THR A 2 -21.36 10.92 -13.06
CA THR A 2 -19.99 10.56 -12.68
C THR A 2 -19.91 10.56 -11.16
N SER A 3 -20.08 9.39 -10.56
CA SER A 3 -19.91 9.19 -9.13
C SER A 3 -18.44 9.49 -8.77
N GLU A 4 -18.20 10.63 -8.12
CA GLU A 4 -16.87 10.96 -7.61
C GLU A 4 -16.53 9.99 -6.47
N THR A 5 -15.78 8.94 -6.78
CA THR A 5 -15.27 7.99 -5.80
C THR A 5 -14.40 8.74 -4.80
N ARG A 6 -14.87 8.90 -3.55
CA ARG A 6 -14.12 9.58 -2.49
C ARG A 6 -12.83 8.81 -2.19
N LYS A 7 -11.72 9.26 -2.77
CA LYS A 7 -10.38 8.73 -2.51
C LYS A 7 -9.81 9.38 -1.26
N LYS A 8 -9.09 8.61 -0.44
CA LYS A 8 -8.37 9.11 0.74
C LYS A 8 -6.94 8.62 0.71
N THR A 9 -6.00 9.54 0.90
CA THR A 9 -4.57 9.27 0.91
C THR A 9 -4.07 9.21 2.36
N TYR A 10 -3.15 8.29 2.61
CA TYR A 10 -2.46 8.08 3.87
C TYR A 10 -0.96 8.10 3.56
N GLU A 11 -0.29 9.14 4.00
CA GLU A 11 1.14 9.34 3.77
C GLU A 11 1.90 8.70 4.93
N GLY A 12 2.94 7.93 4.58
CA GLY A 12 3.97 7.49 5.51
C GLY A 12 5.34 7.87 5.00
N GLN A 13 6.37 7.56 5.76
CA GLN A 13 7.76 7.97 5.48
C GLN A 13 8.31 7.29 4.22
N LYS A 14 8.07 5.98 4.07
CA LYS A 14 8.59 5.17 2.97
C LYS A 14 7.53 4.81 1.92
N ILE A 15 6.25 4.95 2.26
CA ILE A 15 5.14 4.50 1.42
C ILE A 15 3.88 5.32 1.69
N THR A 16 3.21 5.71 0.62
CA THR A 16 1.90 6.35 0.63
C THR A 16 0.85 5.36 0.16
N VAL A 17 -0.26 5.23 0.89
CA VAL A 17 -1.38 4.35 0.55
C VAL A 17 -2.62 5.18 0.21
N THR A 18 -3.26 4.87 -0.91
CA THR A 18 -4.53 5.47 -1.32
C THR A 18 -5.65 4.45 -1.19
N PHE A 19 -6.76 4.86 -0.58
CA PHE A 19 -7.97 4.07 -0.44
C PHE A 19 -9.15 4.71 -1.16
N GLU A 20 -9.81 3.94 -2.02
CA GLU A 20 -11.00 4.34 -2.75
C GLU A 20 -12.22 3.56 -2.25
N ALA A 21 -13.00 4.18 -1.36
CA ALA A 21 -14.10 3.49 -0.66
C ALA A 21 -15.14 2.89 -1.62
N GLY A 22 -15.47 3.59 -2.71
CA GLY A 22 -16.45 3.11 -3.70
C GLY A 22 -16.01 1.89 -4.51
N ARG A 23 -14.73 1.52 -4.47
CA ARG A 23 -14.22 0.28 -5.09
C ARG A 23 -14.07 -0.87 -4.09
N CYS A 24 -14.24 -0.62 -2.78
CA CYS A 24 -14.00 -1.64 -1.77
C CYS A 24 -15.22 -2.55 -1.58
N TRP A 25 -15.11 -3.81 -1.98
CA TRP A 25 -16.12 -4.86 -1.73
C TRP A 25 -15.87 -5.69 -0.46
N HIS A 26 -15.01 -5.21 0.45
CA HIS A 26 -14.78 -5.80 1.79
C HIS A 26 -14.25 -7.25 1.83
N ALA A 27 -13.32 -7.62 0.93
CA ALA A 27 -12.65 -8.94 0.94
C ALA A 27 -11.78 -9.22 2.19
N ALA A 28 -11.51 -8.22 3.02
CA ALA A 28 -10.73 -8.30 4.27
C ALA A 28 -9.24 -8.71 4.14
N GLU A 29 -8.69 -8.80 2.92
CA GLU A 29 -7.27 -9.09 2.70
C GLU A 29 -6.33 -8.12 3.42
N CYS A 30 -6.66 -6.82 3.45
CA CYS A 30 -5.83 -5.81 4.10
C CYS A 30 -5.81 -5.95 5.63
N VAL A 31 -6.98 -6.01 6.27
CA VAL A 31 -7.10 -6.10 7.72
C VAL A 31 -6.60 -7.44 8.28
N ARG A 32 -6.71 -8.53 7.52
CA ARG A 32 -6.16 -9.85 7.90
C ARG A 32 -4.66 -9.94 7.64
N GLY A 33 -4.19 -9.33 6.55
CA GLY A 33 -2.79 -9.40 6.14
C GLY A 33 -1.86 -8.52 6.98
N LEU A 34 -2.35 -7.36 7.45
CA LEU A 34 -1.53 -6.39 8.19
C LEU A 34 -2.36 -5.57 9.18
N PRO A 35 -2.88 -6.19 10.26
CA PRO A 35 -3.74 -5.51 11.24
C PRO A 35 -3.03 -4.38 12.00
N GLU A 36 -1.71 -4.41 12.08
CA GLU A 36 -0.87 -3.32 12.62
C GLU A 36 -0.92 -2.03 11.76
N VAL A 37 -1.27 -2.14 10.47
CA VAL A 37 -1.44 -1.03 9.53
C VAL A 37 -2.90 -0.71 9.27
N PHE A 38 -3.75 -1.73 9.10
CA PHE A 38 -5.17 -1.59 8.72
C PHE A 38 -6.08 -1.92 9.91
N ASP A 39 -6.60 -0.88 10.57
CA ASP A 39 -7.47 -1.01 11.74
C ASP A 39 -8.75 -0.17 11.56
N THR A 40 -9.87 -0.83 11.28
CA THR A 40 -11.17 -0.18 11.07
C THR A 40 -11.74 0.52 12.31
N GLY A 41 -11.26 0.17 13.50
CA GLY A 41 -11.62 0.78 14.78
C GLY A 41 -10.91 2.10 15.05
N GLN A 42 -9.83 2.40 14.32
CA GLN A 42 -9.01 3.59 14.54
C GLN A 42 -9.26 4.68 13.50
N ARG A 43 -8.84 5.91 13.83
CA ARG A 43 -8.85 7.07 12.91
C ARG A 43 -7.52 7.82 13.06
N PRO A 44 -6.64 7.82 12.04
CA PRO A 44 -6.77 7.17 10.73
C PRO A 44 -6.80 5.64 10.84
N TRP A 45 -7.53 4.98 9.93
CA TRP A 45 -7.67 3.52 9.91
C TRP A 45 -6.57 2.81 9.11
N ILE A 46 -5.78 3.58 8.35
CA ILE A 46 -4.57 3.10 7.67
C ILE A 46 -3.40 3.90 8.25
N ARG A 47 -2.40 3.18 8.76
CA ARG A 47 -1.16 3.74 9.30
C ARG A 47 0.04 3.19 8.49
N PRO A 48 0.46 3.86 7.40
CA PRO A 48 1.44 3.30 6.49
C PRO A 48 2.79 2.98 7.15
N ASP A 49 3.19 3.73 8.19
CA ASP A 49 4.40 3.49 8.99
C ASP A 49 4.25 2.38 10.04
N GLY A 50 3.12 1.67 10.08
CA GLY A 50 2.88 0.57 11.02
C GLY A 50 3.69 -0.69 10.70
N ALA A 51 4.30 -0.79 9.51
CA ALA A 51 5.12 -1.90 9.06
C ALA A 51 6.12 -1.45 7.98
N GLU A 52 7.06 -2.32 7.61
CA GLU A 52 7.96 -2.06 6.48
C GLU A 52 7.20 -1.89 5.15
N ALA A 53 7.68 -0.97 4.31
CA ALA A 53 7.02 -0.56 3.08
C ALA A 53 6.79 -1.73 2.11
N GLU A 54 7.74 -2.65 1.98
CA GLU A 54 7.62 -3.82 1.12
C GLU A 54 6.50 -4.76 1.58
N ARG A 55 6.37 -4.99 2.89
CA ARG A 55 5.32 -5.84 3.47
C ARG A 55 3.94 -5.20 3.29
N LEU A 56 3.85 -3.88 3.49
CA LEU A 56 2.62 -3.14 3.22
C LEU A 56 2.25 -3.17 1.74
N ALA A 57 3.22 -2.96 0.84
CA ALA A 57 3.01 -3.05 -0.60
C ALA A 57 2.50 -4.42 -1.04
N GLU A 58 3.06 -5.52 -0.49
CA GLU A 58 2.58 -6.88 -0.77
C GLU A 58 1.10 -7.05 -0.40
N VAL A 59 0.70 -6.61 0.79
CA VAL A 59 -0.69 -6.71 1.26
C VAL A 59 -1.62 -5.82 0.43
N VAL A 60 -1.18 -4.62 0.04
CA VAL A 60 -1.95 -3.74 -0.85
C VAL A 60 -2.20 -4.41 -2.21
N ARG A 61 -1.19 -5.10 -2.80
CA ARG A 61 -1.35 -5.82 -4.08
C ARG A 61 -2.37 -6.96 -4.03
N ARG A 62 -2.64 -7.51 -2.85
CA ARG A 62 -3.67 -8.56 -2.67
C ARG A 62 -5.09 -8.02 -2.73
N CYS A 63 -5.30 -6.70 -2.74
CA CYS A 63 -6.64 -6.11 -2.85
C CYS A 63 -7.26 -6.41 -4.22
N PRO A 64 -8.25 -7.33 -4.31
CA PRO A 64 -8.70 -7.82 -5.62
C PRO A 64 -9.58 -6.81 -6.36
N SER A 65 -10.17 -5.84 -5.67
CA SER A 65 -10.97 -4.78 -6.29
C SER A 65 -10.15 -3.54 -6.68
N GLY A 66 -8.85 -3.51 -6.35
CA GLY A 66 -7.99 -2.34 -6.55
C GLY A 66 -8.37 -1.14 -5.67
N ALA A 67 -9.21 -1.31 -4.63
CA ALA A 67 -9.58 -0.23 -3.73
C ALA A 67 -8.39 0.36 -2.98
N LEU A 68 -7.34 -0.44 -2.75
CA LEU A 68 -6.07 0.00 -2.20
C LEU A 68 -5.03 0.12 -3.32
N GLN A 69 -4.30 1.22 -3.32
CA GLN A 69 -3.13 1.45 -4.17
C GLN A 69 -2.01 2.04 -3.30
N TYR A 70 -0.77 1.91 -3.76
CA TYR A 70 0.37 2.49 -3.05
C TYR A 70 1.34 3.18 -4.00
N LYS A 71 2.12 4.09 -3.45
CA LYS A 71 3.30 4.69 -4.08
C LYS A 71 4.43 4.64 -3.07
N LEU A 72 5.58 4.10 -3.47
CA LEU A 72 6.79 4.19 -2.65
C LEU A 72 7.34 5.61 -2.72
N VAL A 73 7.77 6.13 -1.56
CA VAL A 73 8.44 7.41 -1.48
C VAL A 73 9.91 7.15 -1.80
N ASP A 74 10.37 7.63 -2.95
CA ASP A 74 11.78 7.57 -3.30
C ASP A 74 12.52 8.65 -2.49
N GLY A 75 13.37 8.23 -1.54
CA GLY A 75 14.03 9.19 -0.65
C GLY A 75 14.92 8.63 0.46
N GLY A 76 16.04 7.97 0.08
CA GLY A 76 17.30 8.05 0.83
C GLY A 76 17.92 6.76 1.41
N ALA A 77 18.78 6.09 0.61
CA ALA A 77 19.81 5.08 0.94
C ALA A 77 19.36 3.82 1.74
N ASP A 78 19.67 2.57 1.38
CA ASP A 78 20.81 2.01 0.66
C ASP A 78 20.48 0.71 -0.13
N THR A 79 21.42 0.35 -1.00
CA THR A 79 21.37 -0.59 -2.13
C THR A 79 21.30 -2.08 -1.77
N HIS A 80 20.40 -2.84 -2.43
CA HIS A 80 20.80 -4.05 -3.18
C HIS A 80 19.76 -4.42 -4.25
N HIS A 81 19.85 -3.77 -5.40
CA HIS A 81 19.49 -4.41 -6.67
C HIS A 81 20.61 -5.41 -6.97
N PRO A 82 20.39 -6.73 -6.94
CA PRO A 82 21.40 -7.67 -7.42
C PRO A 82 21.66 -7.35 -8.89
N HIS A 83 22.93 -7.04 -9.16
CA HIS A 83 23.49 -6.72 -10.46
C HIS A 83 22.87 -7.61 -11.53
N LEU A 84 22.25 -6.98 -12.54
CA LEU A 84 21.94 -7.64 -13.80
C LEU A 84 23.21 -8.37 -14.24
N ALA A 85 23.09 -9.69 -14.32
CA ALA A 85 24.15 -10.60 -14.69
C ALA A 85 24.80 -10.17 -16.01
N ASP A 86 26.11 -10.35 -16.05
CA ASP A 86 26.97 -10.35 -17.22
C ASP A 86 26.23 -10.88 -18.46
N ILE A 87 26.06 -10.01 -19.45
CA ILE A 87 25.78 -10.40 -20.84
C ILE A 87 26.94 -9.86 -21.68
N GLU A 88 28.08 -10.52 -21.55
CA GLU A 88 29.09 -10.59 -22.61
C GLU A 88 29.10 -12.03 -23.14
N VAL A 89 28.53 -12.21 -24.34
CA VAL A 89 28.96 -13.21 -25.34
C VAL A 89 28.63 -12.71 -26.74
#